data_AF-A0A1Q1FFA6-F1
#
_entry.id   AF-A0A1Q1FFA6-F1
#
_cell.length_a   1.000
_cell.length_b   1.000
_cell.length_c   1.000
_cell.angle_alpha   90.00
_cell.angle_beta   90.00
_cell.angle_gamma   90.00
#
_symmetry.space_group_name_H-M   'P 1'
#
loop_
_entity.id
_entity.type
_entity.pdbx_description
1 polymer ?
#
loop_
_entity_poly.entity_id
_entity_poly.type
_entity_poly.pdbx_seq_one_letter_code
_entity_poly.pdbx_strand_id
1 'polypeptide(L)'
;MNDTTYEALANERRREVLIDLLDENPRSDGVAGPTATSRDERDTEPAGVELYHVHLPKLESYGLIEWHRDSSEIVKGPRFEEARPVLELAAEYANG
;
A
#
# COMPACT_ATOMS: atom_id res chain seq x y z
N MET A 1 19.18 0.91 4.86
CA MET A 1 17.94 1.28 4.16
C MET A 1 18.33 2.06 2.90
N ASN A 2 17.77 1.71 1.73
CA ASN A 2 18.13 2.35 0.46
C ASN A 2 17.22 3.54 0.14
N ASP A 3 17.58 4.36 -0.85
CA ASP A 3 16.85 5.59 -1.20
C ASP A 3 15.37 5.33 -1.58
N THR A 4 15.07 4.21 -2.23
CA THR A 4 13.69 3.86 -2.62
C THR A 4 12.81 3.53 -1.42
N THR A 5 13.36 2.87 -0.40
CA THR A 5 12.62 2.57 0.85
C THR A 5 12.37 3.86 1.64
N TYR A 6 13.35 4.77 1.70
CA TYR A 6 13.13 6.10 2.28
C TYR A 6 12.06 6.89 1.52
N GLU A 7 12.11 6.89 0.19
CA GLU A 7 11.12 7.58 -0.64
C GLU A 7 9.71 7.03 -0.41
N ALA A 8 9.57 5.70 -0.30
CA ALA A 8 8.31 5.05 0.01
C ALA A 8 7.73 5.55 1.35
N LEU A 9 8.53 5.50 2.41
CA LEU A 9 8.13 5.86 3.77
C LEU A 9 7.87 7.35 3.97
N ALA A 10 8.49 8.21 3.15
CA ALA A 10 8.29 9.66 3.19
C ALA A 10 6.89 10.10 2.72
N ASN A 11 6.22 9.29 1.91
CA ASN A 11 4.86 9.58 1.45
C ASN A 11 3.83 8.97 2.42
N GLU A 12 2.91 9.80 2.90
CA GLU A 12 1.90 9.42 3.90
C GLU A 12 1.03 8.23 3.43
N ARG A 13 0.46 8.29 2.22
CA ARG A 13 -0.35 7.20 1.66
C ARG A 13 0.39 5.88 1.53
N ARG A 14 1.63 5.93 1.04
CA ARG A 14 2.48 4.73 0.94
C ARG A 14 2.81 4.17 2.33
N ARG A 15 3.05 5.04 3.31
CA ARG A 15 3.33 4.65 4.69
C ARG A 15 2.11 4.01 5.36
N GLU A 16 0.92 4.58 5.20
CA GLU A 16 -0.35 3.99 5.67
C GLU A 16 -0.51 2.56 5.15
N VAL A 17 -0.32 2.35 3.84
CA VAL A 17 -0.44 1.01 3.23
C VAL A 17 0.51 0.00 3.89
N LEU A 18 1.77 0.41 4.10
CA LEU A 18 2.81 -0.43 4.68
C LEU A 18 2.62 -0.67 6.18
N ILE A 19 2.04 0.30 6.91
CA ILE A 19 1.70 0.15 8.33
C ILE A 19 0.55 -0.84 8.48
N ASP A 20 -0.56 -0.72 7.74
CA ASP A 20 -1.63 -1.71 7.95
C ASP A 20 -1.21 -3.11 7.48
N LEU A 21 -0.23 -3.21 6.55
CA LEU A 21 0.41 -4.50 6.22
C LEU A 21 1.22 -5.10 7.38
N LEU A 22 1.71 -4.31 8.34
CA LEU A 22 2.34 -4.87 9.54
C LEU A 22 1.33 -5.73 10.32
N ASP A 23 0.12 -5.22 10.47
CA ASP A 23 -0.95 -5.79 11.30
C ASP A 23 -1.78 -6.85 10.56
N GLU A 24 -2.06 -6.63 9.27
CA GLU A 24 -2.89 -7.51 8.43
C GLU A 24 -2.22 -7.85 7.10
N ASN A 25 -1.99 -9.14 6.83
CA ASN A 25 -1.35 -9.62 5.61
C ASN A 25 -1.86 -11.03 5.24
N PRO A 26 -2.52 -11.24 4.08
CA PRO A 26 -2.89 -10.27 3.03
C PRO A 26 -3.89 -9.21 3.52
N ARG A 27 -3.91 -8.05 2.86
CA ARG A 27 -4.96 -7.02 3.00
C ARG A 27 -5.63 -6.73 1.66
N SER A 28 -6.85 -6.18 1.68
CA SER A 28 -7.47 -5.65 0.45
C SER A 28 -6.81 -4.35 -0.01
N ASP A 29 -6.78 -4.12 -1.33
CA ASP A 29 -6.20 -2.93 -1.94
C ASP A 29 -7.07 -1.65 -1.82
N GLY A 30 -8.23 -1.77 -1.18
CA GLY A 30 -9.16 -0.67 -0.93
C GLY A 30 -9.93 -0.23 -2.18
N VAL A 31 -9.72 -0.90 -3.31
CA VAL A 31 -10.50 -0.69 -4.53
C VAL A 31 -11.57 -1.76 -4.59
N ALA A 32 -12.84 -1.35 -4.66
CA ALA A 32 -13.93 -2.28 -4.88
C ALA A 32 -13.63 -3.10 -6.15
N GLY A 33 -13.55 -4.43 -6.01
CA GLY A 33 -12.93 -5.32 -7.00
C GLY A 33 -13.57 -5.34 -8.40
N PRO A 34 -12.97 -6.09 -9.34
CA PRO A 34 -13.26 -6.04 -10.78
C PRO A 34 -14.66 -6.53 -11.21
N THR A 35 -15.51 -7.01 -10.30
CA THR A 35 -16.95 -7.23 -10.58
C THR A 35 -17.75 -5.93 -10.62
N ALA A 36 -17.13 -4.78 -10.32
CA ALA A 36 -17.64 -3.47 -10.72
C ALA A 36 -17.53 -3.31 -12.25
N THR A 37 -18.26 -4.13 -13.00
CA THR A 37 -18.66 -3.85 -14.38
C THR A 37 -19.71 -2.73 -14.36
N SER A 38 -19.33 -1.60 -13.81
CA SER A 38 -20.05 -0.34 -13.81
C SER A 38 -18.98 0.69 -13.47
N ARG A 39 -18.23 1.04 -14.52
CA ARG A 39 -17.44 2.26 -14.57
C ARG A 39 -18.42 3.43 -14.51
N ASP A 40 -19.01 3.69 -13.34
CA ASP A 40 -19.53 5.01 -13.02
C ASP A 40 -18.30 5.79 -12.55
N GLU A 41 -17.77 6.62 -13.45
CA GLU A 41 -16.61 7.50 -13.24
C GLU A 41 -16.86 8.57 -12.15
N ARG A 42 -17.85 8.35 -11.28
CA ARG A 42 -18.42 9.29 -10.33
C ARG A 42 -18.39 8.85 -8.87
N ASP A 43 -18.02 7.60 -8.57
CA ASP A 43 -17.97 7.04 -7.20
C ASP A 43 -16.59 6.50 -6.80
N THR A 44 -15.55 6.68 -7.62
CA THR A 44 -14.18 6.43 -7.16
C THR A 44 -13.68 7.70 -6.51
N GLU A 45 -13.71 7.76 -5.18
CA GLU A 45 -13.05 8.81 -4.40
C GLU A 45 -11.64 9.04 -4.99
N PRO A 46 -11.22 10.30 -5.23
CA PRO A 46 -9.94 10.60 -5.87
C PRO A 46 -8.76 9.91 -5.17
N ALA A 47 -8.86 9.71 -3.85
CA ALA A 47 -7.89 8.96 -3.05
C ALA A 47 -7.73 7.48 -3.46
N GLY A 48 -8.82 6.80 -3.83
CA GLY A 48 -8.78 5.40 -4.28
C GLY A 48 -8.16 5.26 -5.68
N VAL A 49 -8.44 6.22 -6.57
CA VAL A 49 -7.81 6.28 -7.90
C VAL A 49 -6.30 6.48 -7.77
N GLU A 50 -5.85 7.41 -6.93
CA GLU A 50 -4.42 7.65 -6.69
C GLU A 50 -3.73 6.47 -6.01
N LEU A 51 -4.39 5.80 -5.06
CA LEU A 51 -3.89 4.57 -4.44
C LEU A 51 -3.58 3.51 -5.50
N TYR A 52 -4.55 3.21 -6.36
CA TYR A 52 -4.45 2.18 -7.40
C TYR A 52 -3.43 2.53 -8.49
N HIS A 53 -3.46 3.75 -9.02
CA HIS A 53 -2.67 4.11 -10.20
C HIS A 53 -1.28 4.68 -9.89
N VAL A 54 -1.05 5.17 -8.66
CA VAL A 54 0.20 5.85 -8.29
C VAL A 54 0.94 5.13 -7.18
N HIS A 55 0.26 4.83 -6.07
CA HIS A 55 0.94 4.37 -4.86
C HIS A 55 1.29 2.87 -4.90
N LEU A 56 0.32 2.01 -5.22
CA LEU A 56 0.54 0.56 -5.27
C LEU A 56 1.57 0.14 -6.33
N PRO A 57 1.55 0.65 -7.57
CA PRO A 57 2.59 0.34 -8.55
C PRO A 57 4.00 0.74 -8.10
N LYS A 58 4.14 1.88 -7.41
CA LYS A 58 5.44 2.32 -6.90
C LYS A 58 5.93 1.43 -5.76
N LEU A 59 5.07 1.09 -4.80
CA LEU A 59 5.42 0.17 -3.71
C LEU A 59 5.84 -1.21 -4.24
N GLU A 60 5.13 -1.72 -5.25
CA GLU A 60 5.46 -2.97 -5.94
C GLU A 60 6.82 -2.84 -6.65
N SER A 61 7.07 -1.74 -7.36
CA SER A 61 8.36 -1.49 -8.05
C SER A 61 9.55 -1.41 -7.08
N TYR A 62 9.31 -1.00 -5.83
CA TYR A 62 10.34 -0.99 -4.79
C TYR A 62 10.53 -2.35 -4.13
N GLY A 63 9.67 -3.33 -4.41
CA GLY A 63 9.67 -4.66 -3.80
C GLY A 63 9.16 -4.69 -2.36
N LEU A 64 8.49 -3.63 -1.91
CA LEU A 64 7.96 -3.54 -0.56
C LEU A 64 6.62 -4.26 -0.42
N ILE A 65 5.86 -4.38 -1.51
CA ILE A 65 4.63 -5.17 -1.60
C ILE A 65 4.67 -6.08 -2.81
N GLU A 66 3.84 -7.11 -2.80
CA GLU A 66 3.34 -7.76 -4.02
C GLU A 66 1.85 -7.43 -4.14
N TRP A 67 1.40 -7.07 -5.34
CA TRP A 67 0.04 -6.62 -5.56
C TRP A 67 -0.69 -7.48 -6.60
N HIS A 68 -1.65 -8.26 -6.11
CA HIS A 68 -2.49 -9.15 -6.90
C HIS A 68 -3.75 -8.42 -7.37
N ARG A 69 -3.64 -7.69 -8.48
CA ARG A 69 -4.73 -6.89 -9.08
C ARG A 69 -5.99 -7.70 -9.37
N ASP A 70 -5.85 -8.98 -9.72
CA ASP A 70 -6.97 -9.85 -10.05
C ASP A 70 -7.81 -10.24 -8.83
N SER A 71 -7.17 -10.40 -7.66
CA SER A 71 -7.85 -10.69 -6.38
C SER A 71 -8.08 -9.46 -5.52
N SER A 72 -7.62 -8.28 -5.95
CA SER A 72 -7.62 -7.04 -5.15
C SER A 72 -6.91 -7.19 -3.81
N GLU A 73 -5.82 -7.97 -3.78
CA GLU A 73 -5.04 -8.27 -2.58
C GLU A 73 -3.63 -7.67 -2.65
N ILE A 74 -3.18 -7.17 -1.51
CA ILE A 74 -1.80 -6.72 -1.30
C ILE A 74 -1.18 -7.61 -0.23
N VAL A 75 0.03 -8.07 -0.48
CA VAL A 75 0.85 -8.80 0.50
C VAL A 75 2.21 -8.13 0.71
N LYS A 76 2.87 -8.48 1.81
CA LYS A 76 4.27 -8.10 2.07
C LYS A 76 5.17 -8.59 0.93
N GLY A 77 5.92 -7.67 0.33
CA GLY A 77 6.89 -7.99 -0.71
C GLY A 77 8.23 -8.47 -0.15
N PRO A 78 9.13 -8.95 -1.01
CA PRO A 78 10.40 -9.55 -0.60
C PRO A 78 11.33 -8.59 0.17
N ARG A 79 11.14 -7.28 0.03
CA ARG A 79 11.94 -6.24 0.70
C ARG A 79 11.23 -5.59 1.88
N PHE A 80 10.04 -6.06 2.26
CA PHE A 80 9.24 -5.49 3.34
C PHE A 80 10.03 -5.40 4.67
N GLU A 81 10.81 -6.43 4.97
CA GLU A 81 11.65 -6.52 6.17
C GLU A 81 12.68 -5.38 6.29
N GLU A 82 13.10 -4.77 5.18
CA GLU A 82 13.99 -3.60 5.20
C GLU A 82 13.32 -2.36 5.77
N ALA A 83 11.99 -2.25 5.62
CA ALA A 83 11.17 -1.14 6.09
C ALA A 83 10.61 -1.38 7.50
N ARG A 84 10.46 -2.65 7.91
CA ARG A 84 9.79 -3.04 9.16
C ARG A 84 10.23 -2.25 10.40
N PRO A 85 11.53 -2.04 10.71
CA PRO A 85 11.91 -1.33 11.93
C PRO A 85 11.42 0.12 11.99
N VAL A 86 11.33 0.78 10.83
CA VAL A 86 10.85 2.17 10.74
C VAL A 86 9.32 2.21 10.77
N LEU A 87 8.66 1.20 10.19
CA LEU A 87 7.21 1.06 10.24
C LEU A 87 6.71 0.79 11.66
N GLU A 88 7.37 -0.10 12.40
CA GLU A 88 7.07 -0.39 13.82
C GLU A 88 7.17 0.89 14.66
N LEU A 89 8.27 1.63 14.51
CA LEU A 89 8.47 2.90 15.20
C LEU A 89 7.37 3.93 14.83
N ALA A 90 7.03 4.04 13.55
CA ALA A 90 5.99 4.95 13.09
C ALA A 90 4.60 4.59 13.64
N ALA A 91 4.28 3.29 13.71
CA ALA A 91 3.02 2.80 14.25
C ALA A 91 2.91 3.04 15.77
N GLU A 92 4.01 2.92 16.52
CA GLU A 92 4.05 3.26 17.94
C GLU A 92 3.73 4.75 18.19
N TYR A 93 4.31 5.66 17.41
CA TYR A 93 4.03 7.11 17.55
C TYR A 93 2.63 7.51 17.09
N ALA A 94 2.05 6.80 16.12
CA ALA A 94 0.69 7.08 15.65
C ALA A 94 -0.40 6.67 16.66
N ASN A 95 -0.08 5.73 17.55
CA ASN A 95 -0.99 5.21 18.58
C ASN A 95 -0.73 5.76 19.99
N GLY A 96 0.19 6.72 20.13
CA GLY A 96 0.64 7.30 21.41
C GLY A 96 0.08 8.68 21.73
#